data_AF-A0A7V3HC00-F1
#
_entry.id   AF-A0A7V3HC00-F1
#
_cell.length_a   1.000
_cell.length_b   1.000
_cell.length_c   1.000
_cell.angle_alpha   90.00
_cell.angle_beta   90.00
_cell.angle_gamma   90.00
#
_symmetry.space_group_name_H-M   'P 1'
#
loop_
_entity.id
_entity.type
_entity.pdbx_description
1 polymer ?
#
loop_
_entity_poly.entity_id
_entity_poly.type
_entity_poly.pdbx_seq_one_letter_code
_entity_poly.pdbx_strand_id
1 'polypeptide(L)' 'MEGIDYIVGFSEDTPYNLIKKIKPDLLVKGGDYKVNDVIGREFAKKVYIFPLIKGKSTSKIIEKSRNK' A
#
# COMPACT_ATOMS: atom_id res chain seq x y z
N MET A 1 -15.96 -2.70 -7.17
CA MET A 1 -14.75 -1.86 -7.09
C MET A 1 -15.18 -0.41 -7.15
N GLU A 2 -15.94 0.03 -6.15
CA GLU A 2 -16.33 1.44 -6.08
C GLU A 2 -15.14 2.23 -5.53
N GLY A 3 -14.85 3.40 -6.11
CA GLY A 3 -13.77 4.31 -5.68
C GLY A 3 -12.39 4.08 -6.30
N ILE A 4 -12.28 3.44 -7.48
CA ILE A 4 -11.03 3.33 -8.23
C ILE A 4 -11.22 3.92 -9.63
N ASP A 5 -10.50 5.00 -9.94
CA ASP A 5 -10.53 5.63 -11.26
C ASP A 5 -9.50 5.02 -12.23
N TYR A 6 -8.32 4.65 -11.71
CA TYR A 6 -7.21 4.15 -12.52
C TYR A 6 -6.49 2.98 -11.83
N ILE A 7 -6.01 2.05 -12.65
CA ILE A 7 -5.14 0.94 -12.24
C ILE A 7 -3.91 0.97 -13.15
N VAL A 8 -2.73 0.96 -12.55
CA VAL A 8 -1.45 1.01 -13.28
C VAL A 8 -0.55 -0.11 -12.78
N GLY A 9 -0.13 -0.97 -13.69
CA GLY A 9 0.88 -1.98 -13.42
C GLY A 9 2.30 -1.41 -13.50
N PHE A 10 3.21 -1.99 -12.72
CA PHE A 10 4.65 -1.73 -12.79
C PHE A 10 5.38 -3.06 -12.58
N SER A 11 6.56 -3.21 -13.17
CA SER A 11 7.31 -4.49 -13.17
C SER A 11 8.51 -4.48 -12.22
N GLU A 12 8.92 -3.30 -11.76
CA GLU A 12 10.02 -3.16 -10.81
C GLU A 12 9.65 -3.66 -9.41
N ASP A 13 10.66 -4.03 -8.62
CA ASP A 13 10.48 -4.51 -7.24
C ASP A 13 9.74 -3.51 -6.34
N THR A 14 9.83 -2.22 -6.69
CA THR A 14 9.18 -1.15 -5.95
C THR A 14 8.51 -0.15 -6.91
N PRO A 15 7.40 0.49 -6.49
CA PRO A 15 6.74 1.50 -7.31
C PRO A 15 7.49 2.85 -7.34
N TYR A 16 8.75 2.91 -6.92
CA TYR A 16 9.51 4.17 -6.77
C TYR A 16 9.45 5.05 -8.01
N ASN A 17 9.78 4.47 -9.17
CA ASN A 17 9.77 5.21 -10.44
C ASN A 17 8.37 5.64 -10.86
N LEU A 18 7.35 4.82 -10.58
CA LEU A 18 5.96 5.16 -10.85
C LEU A 18 5.50 6.33 -9.99
N ILE A 19 5.76 6.28 -8.67
CA ILE A 19 5.41 7.34 -7.73
C ILE A 19 6.16 8.63 -8.08
N LYS A 20 7.45 8.55 -8.47
CA LYS A 20 8.24 9.70 -8.93
C LYS A 20 7.65 10.38 -10.17
N LYS A 21 7.05 9.61 -11.08
CA LYS A 21 6.36 10.14 -12.27
C LYS A 21 5.01 10.76 -11.93
N ILE A 22 4.22 10.10 -11.08
CA ILE A 22 2.87 10.53 -10.69
C ILE A 22 2.90 11.75 -9.75
N LYS A 23 3.84 11.78 -8.79
CA LYS A 23 3.97 12.82 -7.74
C LYS A 23 2.63 13.07 -7.01
N PRO A 24 2.09 12.06 -6.30
CA PRO A 24 0.75 12.15 -5.74
C PRO A 24 0.66 13.21 -4.63
N ASP A 25 -0.47 13.89 -4.51
CA ASP A 25 -0.75 14.76 -3.37
C ASP A 25 -0.79 13.98 -2.04
N LEU A 26 -1.33 12.75 -2.08
CA LEU A 26 -1.43 11.86 -0.94
C LEU A 26 -1.00 10.44 -1.33
N LEU A 27 0.00 9.91 -0.63
CA LEU A 27 0.43 8.52 -0.72
C LEU A 27 -0.04 7.74 0.51
N VAL A 28 -0.85 6.70 0.29
CA VAL A 28 -1.46 5.91 1.37
C VAL A 28 -0.86 4.50 1.42
N LYS A 29 -0.46 4.07 2.61
CA LYS A 29 -0.12 2.66 2.91
C LYS A 29 -0.90 2.19 4.13
N GLY A 30 -1.47 0.99 4.06
CA GLY A 30 -2.03 0.33 5.24
C GLY A 30 -0.96 -0.46 5.98
N GLY A 31 -1.06 -0.56 7.29
CA GLY A 31 -0.16 -1.43 8.06
C GLY A 31 0.50 -0.75 9.25
N ASP A 32 1.64 -1.33 9.58
CA ASP A 32 2.58 -0.99 10.64
C ASP A 32 3.82 -0.23 10.11
N TYR A 33 3.76 0.23 8.86
CA TYR A 33 4.81 1.07 8.26
C TYR A 33 5.01 2.36 9.07
N LYS A 34 6.26 2.76 9.28
CA LYS A 34 6.56 4.15 9.61
C LYS A 34 6.57 4.96 8.32
N VAL A 35 6.20 6.23 8.41
CA VAL A 35 6.21 7.14 7.24
C VAL A 35 7.57 7.15 6.54
N ASN A 36 8.67 7.05 7.30
CA ASN A 36 10.02 7.04 6.75
C ASN A 36 10.37 5.78 5.95
N ASP A 37 9.64 4.68 6.17
CA ASP A 37 9.86 3.40 5.49
C ASP A 37 9.06 3.32 4.17
N VAL A 38 8.21 4.31 3.88
CA VAL A 38 7.39 4.33 2.66
C VAL A 38 8.24 4.77 1.46
N ILE A 39 8.43 3.84 0.53
CA ILE A 39 9.14 4.07 -0.73
C ILE A 39 8.42 5.13 -1.57
N GLY A 40 9.18 6.13 -2.04
CA GLY A 40 8.67 7.22 -2.87
C GLY A 40 7.98 8.33 -2.08
N ARG A 41 8.05 8.32 -0.74
CA ARG A 41 7.48 9.37 0.13
C ARG A 41 7.97 10.77 -0.23
N GLU A 42 9.21 10.91 -0.70
CA GLU A 42 9.80 12.21 -1.02
C GLU A 42 9.17 12.89 -2.23
N PHE A 43 8.41 12.15 -3.04
CA PHE A 43 7.68 12.69 -4.20
C PHE A 43 6.23 13.00 -3.90
N ALA A 44 5.73 12.67 -2.71
CA ALA A 44 4.37 12.94 -2.28
C ALA A 44 4.31 14.19 -1.39
N LYS A 45 3.23 14.97 -1.48
CA LYS A 45 3.04 16.10 -0.56
C LYS A 45 2.72 15.62 0.87
N LYS A 46 2.02 14.49 0.99
CA LYS A 46 1.66 13.88 2.26
C LYS A 46 1.71 12.35 2.16
N VAL A 47 2.17 11.71 3.24
CA VAL A 47 2.05 10.27 3.44
C VAL A 47 1.08 10.01 4.58
N TYR A 48 0.20 9.04 4.40
CA TYR A 48 -0.73 8.60 5.43
C TYR A 48 -0.67 7.09 5.62
N ILE A 49 -0.48 6.67 6.87
CA ILE A 49 -0.48 5.26 7.26
C ILE A 49 -1.84 4.93 7.87
N PHE A 50 -2.58 4.04 7.23
CA PHE A 50 -3.89 3.61 7.72
C PHE A 50 -3.74 2.38 8.64
N PRO A 51 -4.40 2.35 9.80
CA PRO A 51 -4.31 1.22 10.72
C PRO A 51 -4.90 -0.06 10.13
N LEU A 52 -4.34 -1.21 10.51
CA LEU A 52 -4.89 -2.51 10.11
C LEU A 52 -6.25 -2.75 10.76
N ILE A 53 -7.18 -3.32 9.98
CA ILE A 53 -8.48 -3.75 10.48
C ILE A 53 -8.32 -5.06 11.24
N LYS A 54 -8.65 -5.05 12.53
CA LYS A 54 -8.56 -6.25 13.39
C LYS A 54 -9.36 -7.41 12.79
N GLY A 55 -8.74 -8.59 12.75
CA GLY A 55 -9.37 -9.82 12.26
C GLY A 55 -9.38 -9.99 10.74
N LYS A 56 -8.87 -9.03 9.97
CA LYS A 56 -8.72 -9.15 8.51
C LYS A 56 -7.24 -9.34 8.17
N SER A 57 -6.86 -10.56 7.79
CA SER A 57 -5.48 -10.90 7.44
C SER A 57 -5.47 -12.08 6.48
N THR A 58 -4.69 -11.96 5.40
CA THR A 58 -4.47 -13.04 4.44
C THR A 58 -3.78 -14.24 5.12
N SER A 59 -2.81 -14.00 6.02
CA SER A 59 -2.17 -15.07 6.80
C SER A 59 -3.18 -15.86 7.63
N LYS A 60 -4.11 -15.18 8.31
CA LYS A 60 -5.19 -15.84 9.07
C LYS A 60 -6.14 -16.64 8.18
N ILE A 61 -6.42 -16.15 6.96
CA ILE A 61 -7.22 -16.88 5.98
C ILE A 61 -6.48 -18.16 5.56
N ILE A 62 -5.17 -18.08 5.28
CA ILE A 62 -4.36 -19.24 4.89
C ILE A 62 -4.28 -20.27 6.02
N GLU A 63 -4.02 -19.83 7.25
CA GLU A 63 -3.97 -20.70 8.44
C GLU A 63 -5.30 -21.45 8.63
N LYS A 64 -6.43 -20.74 8.54
CA LYS A 64 -7.76 -21.35 8.62
C LYS A 64 -8.02 -22.36 7.50
N SER A 65 -7.48 -22.14 6.31
CA SER A 65 -7.60 -23.08 5.19
C SER A 65 -6.71 -24.31 5.34
N ARG A 66 -5.58 -24.21 6.07
CA ARG A 66 -4.66 -25.33 6.34
C ARG A 66 -5.06 -26.19 7.53
N ASN A 67 -5.68 -25.59 8.55
CA ASN A 67 -6.15 -26.28 9.76
C ASN A 67 -7.57 -26.85 9.61
N LYS A 68 -7.98 -27.13 8.37
CA LYS A 68 -9.28 -27.67 8.00
C LYS A 68 -9.09 -29.10 7.50
#